data_AF-A0A3D6BRK6-F1
#
_entry.id   AF-A0A3D6BRK6-F1
#
_cell.length_a   1.000
_cell.length_b   1.000
_cell.length_c   1.000
_cell.angle_alpha   90.00
_cell.angle_beta   90.00
_cell.angle_gamma   90.00
#
_symmetry.space_group_name_H-M   'P 1'
#
loop_
_entity.id
_entity.type
_entity.pdbx_description
1 polymer ?
#
loop_
_entity_poly.entity_id
_entity_poly.type
_entity_poly.pdbx_seq_one_letter_code
_entity_poly.pdbx_strand_id
1 'polypeptide(L)' 'EPTGNLDPQTSIEVMEVLQDINKNGNTILMATHDYALLLKYPSKTLKCDENQVFEVVQRNKSTT' A
#
# COMPACT_ATOMS: atom_id res chain seq x y z
N GLU A 1 -5.64 3.09 -9.63
CA GLU A 1 -4.55 3.57 -8.77
C GLU A 1 -4.92 4.93 -8.20
N PRO A 2 -4.94 5.12 -6.87
CA PRO A 2 -5.34 6.39 -6.27
C PRO A 2 -4.25 7.48 -6.35
N THR A 3 -3.00 7.10 -6.60
CA THR A 3 -1.84 8.01 -6.71
C THR A 3 -1.29 8.13 -8.13
N GLY A 4 -1.86 7.41 -9.09
CA GLY A 4 -1.40 7.43 -10.48
C GLY A 4 -1.64 8.83 -11.06
N ASN A 5 -0.55 9.55 -11.36
CA ASN A 5 -0.51 10.93 -11.87
C ASN A 5 -0.60 12.06 -10.83
N LEU A 6 -0.40 11.76 -9.54
CA LEU A 6 -0.20 12.78 -8.51
C LEU A 6 1.30 12.98 -8.26
N ASP A 7 1.69 14.19 -7.84
CA ASP A 7 3.04 14.41 -7.36
C ASP A 7 3.30 13.61 -6.07
N PRO A 8 4.57 13.35 -5.72
CA PRO A 8 4.91 12.54 -4.56
C PRO A 8 4.36 13.09 -3.24
N GLN A 9 4.18 14.41 -3.10
CA GLN A 9 3.67 15.01 -1.86
C GLN A 9 2.17 14.76 -1.72
N THR A 10 1.38 15.06 -2.74
CA THR A 10 -0.07 14.81 -2.71
C THR A 10 -0.38 13.32 -2.60
N SER A 11 0.44 12.45 -3.19
CA SER A 11 0.30 10.99 -3.04
C SER A 11 0.42 10.53 -1.58
N ILE A 12 1.31 11.16 -0.81
CA ILE A 12 1.50 10.88 0.63
C ILE A 12 0.27 11.34 1.42
N GLU A 13 -0.22 12.56 1.16
CA GLU A 13 -1.40 13.10 1.85
C GLU A 13 -2.64 12.22 1.63
N VAL A 14 -2.86 11.76 0.38
CA VAL A 14 -3.95 10.83 0.05
C VAL A 14 -3.80 9.53 0.85
N MET A 15 -2.58 8.98 0.96
CA MET A 15 -2.33 7.76 1.72
C MET A 15 -2.57 7.94 3.23
N GLU A 16 -2.26 9.11 3.79
CA GLU A 16 -2.55 9.44 5.18
C GLU A 16 -4.07 9.48 5.45
N VAL A 17 -4.83 10.12 4.55
CA VAL A 17 -6.30 10.14 4.64
C VAL A 17 -6.87 8.72 4.54
N LEU A 18 -6.38 7.91 3.60
CA LEU A 18 -6.80 6.51 3.47
C LEU A 18 -6.47 5.72 4.73
N GLN A 19 -5.30 5.92 5.35
CA GLN A 19 -4.98 5.28 6.62
C GLN A 19 -5.96 5.68 7.73
N ASP A 20 -6.32 6.94 7.83
CA ASP A 20 -7.23 7.39 8.88
C ASP A 20 -8.65 6.85 8.68
N ILE A 21 -9.11 6.78 7.44
CA ILE A 21 -10.36 6.10 7.09
C ILE A 21 -10.30 4.61 7.48
N ASN A 22 -9.18 3.94 7.24
CA ASN A 22 -8.97 2.55 7.63
C ASN A 22 -8.97 2.37 9.16
N LYS A 23 -8.29 3.25 9.90
CA LYS A 23 -8.30 3.25 11.38
C LYS A 23 -9.69 3.48 11.97
N ASN A 24 -10.56 4.20 11.26
CA ASN A 24 -11.97 4.39 11.64
C ASN A 24 -12.85 3.15 11.38
N GLY A 25 -12.26 1.99 11.05
CA GLY A 25 -12.94 0.70 10.90
C GLY A 25 -13.35 0.35 9.47
N ASN A 26 -13.03 1.20 8.48
CA ASN A 26 -13.34 0.92 7.09
C ASN A 26 -12.30 0.00 6.46
N THR A 27 -12.73 -0.98 5.68
CA THR A 27 -11.80 -1.80 4.89
C THR A 27 -11.49 -1.10 3.58
N ILE A 28 -10.21 -0.93 3.27
CA ILE A 28 -9.74 -0.29 2.03
C ILE A 28 -9.02 -1.32 1.18
N LEU A 29 -9.42 -1.43 -0.08
CA LEU A 29 -8.72 -2.19 -1.10
C LEU A 29 -8.10 -1.22 -2.11
N MET A 30 -6.78 -1.20 -2.19
CA MET A 30 -6.01 -0.32 -3.06
C MET A 30 -5.14 -1.15 -4.00
N ALA A 31 -5.18 -0.83 -5.29
CA ALA A 31 -4.23 -1.34 -6.28
C ALA A 31 -3.19 -0.26 -6.56
N THR A 32 -1.90 -0.64 -6.54
CA THR A 32 -0.77 0.23 -6.89
C THR A 32 0.40 -0.54 -7.50
N HIS A 33 1.17 0.12 -8.36
CA HIS A 33 2.47 -0.32 -8.86
C HIS A 33 3.65 0.33 -8.09
N ASP A 34 3.37 1.23 -7.15
CA ASP A 34 4.39 1.95 -6.38
C ASP A 34 4.86 1.13 -5.16
N TYR A 35 6.04 0.53 -5.31
CA TYR A 35 6.68 -0.25 -4.25
C TYR A 35 7.16 0.60 -3.07
N ALA A 36 7.47 1.89 -3.26
CA ALA A 36 7.93 2.75 -2.19
C ALA A 36 6.79 3.04 -1.20
N LEU A 37 5.56 3.23 -1.71
CA LEU A 37 4.36 3.35 -0.87
C LEU A 37 4.10 2.07 -0.08
N LEU A 38 4.28 0.88 -0.67
CA LEU A 38 4.10 -0.40 0.02
C LEU A 38 5.09 -0.60 1.17
N LEU A 39 6.32 -0.10 1.03
CA LEU A 39 7.35 -0.15 2.08
C LEU A 39 7.08 0.88 3.19
N LYS A 40 6.59 2.07 2.82
CA LYS A 40 6.29 3.15 3.78
C LYS A 40 5.02 2.85 4.58
N TYR A 41 4.04 2.19 3.97
CA TYR A 41 2.74 1.87 4.57
C TYR A 41 2.50 0.35 4.57
N PRO A 42 3.22 -0.40 5.44
CA PRO A 42 3.13 -1.85 5.47
C PRO A 42 1.71 -2.28 5.82
N SER A 43 1.13 -3.09 4.94
CA SER A 43 -0.23 -3.61 5.05
C SER A 43 -0.32 -4.94 4.30
N LYS A 44 -1.43 -5.68 4.46
CA LYS A 44 -1.64 -6.95 3.76
C LYS A 44 -1.54 -6.73 2.25
N THR A 45 -0.48 -7.26 1.66
CA THR A 45 -0.13 -7.00 0.25
C THR A 45 -0.38 -8.26 -0.56
N LEU A 46 -1.14 -8.12 -1.66
CA LEU A 46 -1.36 -9.18 -2.63
C LEU A 46 -0.69 -8.77 -3.94
N LYS A 47 0.25 -9.58 -4.43
CA LYS A 47 0.87 -9.40 -5.76
C LYS A 47 0.02 -10.14 -6.78
N CYS A 48 -0.39 -9.45 -7.83
CA CYS A 48 -1.00 -10.05 -9.00
C CYS A 48 0.08 -10.17 -10.09
N ASP A 49 0.34 -11.38 -10.58
CA ASP A 49 1.33 -11.68 -11.62
C ASP A 49 0.86 -12.86 -12.47
N GLU A 50 1.04 -12.81 -13.79
CA GLU A 50 0.65 -13.88 -14.73
C GLU A 50 -0.76 -14.49 -14.48
N ASN A 51 -1.79 -13.65 -14.25
CA ASN A 51 -3.17 -14.06 -13.89
C ASN A 51 -3.30 -14.85 -12.57
N GLN A 52 -2.26 -14.85 -11.74
CA GLN A 52 -2.26 -15.46 -10.41
C GLN A 52 -2.08 -14.39 -9.33
N VAL A 53 -2.65 -14.64 -8.15
CA VAL A 53 -2.56 -13.74 -7.00
C VAL A 53 -1.82 -14.45 -5.87
N PHE A 54 -0.78 -13.80 -5.36
CA PHE A 54 0.08 -14.32 -4.31
C PHE A 54 0.08 -13.35 -3.13
N GLU A 55 -0.01 -13.89 -1.92
CA GLU A 55 0.18 -13.08 -0.72
C GLU A 55 1.67 -12.79 -0.53
N VAL A 56 2.01 -11.51 -0.45
CA VAL A 56 3.38 -11.06 -0.22
C VAL A 56 3.59 -10.92 1.29
N VAL A 57 4.38 -11.83 1.85
CA VAL A 57 4.85 -11.71 3.23
C VAL A 57 6.08 -10.82 3.22
N GLN A 58 5.91 -9.54 3.59
CA GLN A 58 7.04 -8.65 3.81
C GLN A 58 7.82 -9.15 5.04
N ARG A 59 9.03 -9.68 4.82
CA ARG A 59 9.95 -10.01 5.91
C ARG A 59 10.55 -8.71 6.44
N ASN A 60 10.02 -8.21 7.55
CA ASN A 60 10.71 -7.20 8.33
C ASN A 60 12.06 -7.79 8.76
N LYS A 61 13.17 -7.24 8.27
CA LYS A 61 14.49 -7.48 8.85
C LYS A 61 14.52 -6.78 10.21
N SER A 62 13.88 -7.38 11.20
CA SER A 62 14.23 -7.11 12.59
C SER A 62 15.44 -7.95 12.95
N THR A 63 16.37 -7.32 13.65
CA THR A 63 17.51 -7.91 14.38
C THR A 63 18.82 -8.01 13.61
N THR A 64 19.64 -6.97 13.69
CA THR A 64 20.86 -6.98 14.53
C THR A 64 21.14 -5.57 15.01
#